data_AF-A0A8T5YRM5-F1
#
_entry.id   AF-A0A8T5YRM5-F1
#
_cell.length_a   1.000
_cell.length_b   1.000
_cell.length_c   1.000
_cell.angle_alpha   90.00
_cell.angle_beta   90.00
_cell.angle_gamma   90.00
#
_symmetry.space_group_name_H-M   'P 1'
#
loop_
_entity.id
_entity.type
_entity.pdbx_description
1 polymer ?
#
loop_
_entity_poly.entity_id
_entity_poly.type
_entity_poly.pdbx_seq_one_letter_code
_entity_poly.pdbx_strand_id
1 'polypeptide(L)'
;MLGTEVKYDTPITRTITSANIDRLRFTFGVQALVETTSKGDRNPSEVRLLVQIQRNGGWVTEKDITIKGKTTSQYLASVVVGNLPPRPFNIRMRRMTPDSTTDQLQNKTLWSSYTEIIDVKQCYPNTA
;
A
#
# COMPACT_ATOMS: atom_id res chain seq x y z
N MET A 1 15.49 -7.38 2.63
CA MET A 1 15.28 -5.91 2.75
C MET A 1 13.82 -5.71 3.16
N LEU A 2 13.55 -5.21 4.37
CA LEU A 2 12.17 -4.92 4.82
C LEU A 2 11.64 -3.67 4.09
N GLY A 3 10.33 -3.64 3.81
CA GLY A 3 9.64 -2.50 3.17
C GLY A 3 9.88 -1.16 3.87
N THR A 4 9.61 -0.06 3.16
CA THR A 4 9.78 1.30 3.72
C THR A 4 8.59 1.67 4.60
N GLU A 5 8.85 2.23 5.78
CA GLU A 5 7.79 2.68 6.69
C GLU A 5 7.00 3.86 6.09
N VAL A 6 5.68 3.73 6.08
CA VAL A 6 4.77 4.80 5.64
C VAL A 6 4.24 5.47 6.90
N LYS A 7 4.52 6.76 7.08
CA LYS A 7 4.05 7.56 8.21
C LYS A 7 2.88 8.45 7.82
N TYR A 8 2.18 8.99 8.81
CA TYR A 8 1.04 9.88 8.60
C TYR A 8 1.43 11.16 7.85
N ASP A 9 2.54 11.77 8.27
CA ASP A 9 3.08 13.03 7.74
C ASP A 9 4.03 12.83 6.55
N THR A 10 4.61 11.64 6.42
CA THR A 10 5.66 11.33 5.46
C THR A 10 5.17 10.27 4.47
N PRO A 11 4.39 10.67 3.43
CA PRO A 11 4.00 9.75 2.37
C PRO A 11 5.22 9.37 1.53
N ILE A 12 5.25 8.12 1.08
CA ILE A 12 6.32 7.66 0.19
C ILE A 12 5.85 7.87 -1.25
N THR A 13 6.67 8.54 -2.06
CA THR A 13 6.39 8.80 -3.47
C THR A 13 7.41 8.08 -4.36
N ARG A 14 6.94 7.52 -5.49
CA ARG A 14 7.77 6.92 -6.53
C ARG A 14 7.33 7.43 -7.91
N THR A 15 8.28 7.61 -8.81
CA THR A 15 8.02 8.00 -10.20
C THR A 15 8.05 6.76 -11.08
N ILE A 16 7.05 6.64 -11.95
CA ILE A 16 6.92 5.54 -12.90
C ILE A 16 7.21 6.06 -14.30
N THR A 17 8.22 5.49 -14.93
CA THR A 17 8.72 5.88 -16.26
C THR A 17 8.51 4.80 -17.31
N SER A 18 8.23 3.56 -16.91
CA SER A 18 8.04 2.42 -17.81
C SER A 18 6.86 2.63 -18.75
N ALA A 19 7.13 2.57 -20.06
CA ALA A 19 6.15 2.88 -21.10
C ALA A 19 5.04 1.83 -21.24
N ASN A 20 5.39 0.54 -21.15
CA ASN A 20 4.53 -0.57 -21.56
C ASN A 20 3.80 -1.27 -20.42
N ILE A 21 3.58 -0.58 -19.31
CA ILE A 21 2.90 -1.17 -18.14
C ILE A 21 1.39 -0.91 -18.24
N ASP A 22 0.60 -1.93 -17.94
CA ASP A 22 -0.87 -1.86 -17.96
C ASP A 22 -1.42 -1.59 -16.56
N ARG A 23 -0.81 -2.22 -15.55
CA ARG A 23 -1.29 -2.19 -14.16
C ARG A 23 -0.13 -2.11 -13.18
N LEU A 24 -0.42 -1.60 -11.99
CA LEU A 24 0.48 -1.58 -10.86
C LEU A 24 -0.11 -2.39 -9.72
N ARG A 25 0.66 -3.33 -9.18
CA ARG A 25 0.35 -3.99 -7.90
C ARG A 25 1.13 -3.31 -6.79
N PHE A 26 0.44 -2.87 -5.76
CA PHE A 26 1.04 -2.31 -4.55
C PHE A 26 0.98 -3.38 -3.46
N THR A 27 2.12 -3.70 -2.85
CA THR A 27 2.20 -4.63 -1.72
C THR A 27 2.60 -3.86 -0.47
N PHE A 28 1.75 -3.90 0.54
CA PHE A 28 1.89 -3.11 1.76
C PHE A 28 1.34 -3.90 2.95
N GLY A 29 1.52 -3.39 4.15
CA GLY A 29 1.05 -4.09 5.31
C GLY A 29 1.45 -3.46 6.62
N VAL A 30 1.40 -4.28 7.66
CA VAL A 30 1.69 -3.93 9.04
C VAL A 30 2.59 -4.99 9.66
N GLN A 31 3.46 -4.60 10.58
CA GLN A 31 4.25 -5.58 11.34
C GLN A 31 3.44 -6.25 12.45
N ALA A 32 2.54 -5.49 13.07
CA ALA A 32 1.58 -5.94 14.06
C ALA A 32 0.41 -4.94 14.11
N LEU A 33 -0.75 -5.40 14.56
CA LEU A 33 -1.92 -4.60 14.93
C LEU A 33 -2.40 -5.07 16.30
N VAL A 34 -1.99 -4.36 17.34
CA VAL A 34 -2.48 -4.60 18.70
C VAL A 34 -2.33 -3.33 19.50
N GLU A 35 -3.28 -3.09 20.39
CA GLU A 35 -3.19 -2.08 21.43
C GLU A 35 -3.18 -2.78 22.79
N THR A 36 -2.20 -2.48 23.64
CA THR A 36 -2.07 -3.03 24.98
C THR A 36 -2.48 -1.98 26.01
N THR A 37 -3.52 -2.24 26.79
CA THR A 37 -3.95 -1.31 27.85
C THR A 37 -2.96 -1.31 29.01
N SER A 38 -3.04 -0.31 29.89
CA SER A 38 -2.25 -0.27 31.13
C SER A 38 -2.49 -1.47 32.06
N LYS A 39 -3.61 -2.19 31.89
CA LYS A 39 -3.96 -3.41 32.64
C LYS A 39 -3.44 -4.70 31.97
N GLY A 40 -2.81 -4.60 30.80
CA GLY A 40 -2.28 -5.73 30.04
C GLY A 40 -3.26 -6.33 29.02
N ASP A 41 -4.47 -5.78 28.86
CA ASP A 41 -5.43 -6.26 27.87
C ASP A 41 -4.93 -5.96 26.46
N ARG A 42 -5.04 -6.95 25.56
CA ARG A 42 -4.64 -6.80 24.16
C ARG A 42 -5.85 -6.65 23.25
N ASN A 43 -6.09 -5.43 22.78
CA ASN A 43 -7.20 -5.05 21.92
C ASN A 43 -6.80 -5.04 20.44
N PRO A 44 -7.76 -5.25 19.51
CA PRO A 44 -7.54 -5.03 18.10
C PRO A 44 -7.28 -3.56 17.80
N SER A 45 -6.51 -3.28 16.76
CA SER A 45 -6.29 -1.92 16.25
C SER A 45 -6.55 -1.86 14.74
N GLU A 46 -6.48 -0.67 14.17
CA GLU A 46 -6.69 -0.46 12.74
C GLU A 46 -5.73 0.58 12.18
N VAL A 47 -5.44 0.45 10.89
CA VAL A 47 -4.73 1.44 10.09
C VAL A 47 -5.47 1.68 8.79
N ARG A 48 -5.51 2.95 8.36
CA ARG A 48 -6.04 3.35 7.06
C ARG A 48 -4.91 3.88 6.18
N LEU A 49 -4.84 3.35 4.96
CA LEU A 49 -3.84 3.65 3.94
C LEU A 49 -4.54 4.08 2.65
N LEU A 50 -3.99 5.09 1.98
CA LEU A 50 -4.41 5.52 0.67
C LEU A 50 -3.33 5.21 -0.36
N VAL A 51 -3.71 4.60 -1.47
CA VAL A 51 -2.90 4.52 -2.69
C VAL A 51 -3.38 5.64 -3.61
N GLN A 52 -2.46 6.53 -3.98
CA GLN A 52 -2.78 7.69 -4.80
C GLN A 52 -1.88 7.77 -6.03
N ILE A 53 -2.45 8.25 -7.14
CA ILE A 53 -1.76 8.50 -8.39
C ILE A 53 -1.88 9.98 -8.72
N GLN A 54 -0.79 10.58 -9.18
CA GLN A 54 -0.82 11.96 -9.64
C GLN A 54 -1.46 12.02 -11.04
N ARG A 55 -2.54 12.78 -11.17
CA ARG A 55 -3.27 13.04 -12.42
C ARG A 55 -3.48 14.53 -12.56
N ASN A 56 -3.14 15.10 -13.70
CA ASN A 56 -3.34 16.53 -14.01
C ASN A 56 -2.81 17.47 -12.91
N GLY A 57 -1.63 17.15 -12.34
CA GLY A 57 -1.02 17.94 -11.26
C GLY A 57 -1.56 17.65 -9.84
N GLY A 58 -2.71 17.00 -9.70
CA GLY A 58 -3.32 16.66 -8.41
C GLY A 58 -3.16 15.19 -8.01
N TRP A 59 -3.29 14.90 -6.72
CA TRP A 59 -3.29 13.53 -6.20
C TRP A 59 -4.71 12.96 -6.18
N VAL A 60 -4.91 11.84 -6.86
CA VAL A 60 -6.20 11.12 -6.90
C VAL A 60 -6.08 9.82 -6.12
N THR A 61 -7.04 9.55 -5.24
CA THR A 61 -7.10 8.29 -4.48
C THR A 61 -7.66 7.19 -5.37
N GLU A 62 -6.82 6.19 -5.65
CA GLU A 62 -7.19 5.02 -6.46
C GLU A 62 -7.68 3.86 -5.58
N LYS A 63 -7.13 3.76 -4.36
CA LYS A 63 -7.57 2.79 -3.34
C LYS A 63 -7.53 3.42 -1.96
N ASP A 64 -8.60 3.18 -1.21
CA ASP A 64 -8.73 3.49 0.21
C ASP A 64 -8.83 2.16 0.97
N ILE A 65 -7.83 1.89 1.81
CA ILE A 65 -7.64 0.58 2.42
C ILE A 65 -7.65 0.73 3.94
N THR A 66 -8.49 -0.06 4.59
CA THR A 66 -8.48 -0.21 6.05
C THR A 66 -8.04 -1.62 6.39
N ILE A 67 -6.95 -1.76 7.15
CA ILE A 67 -6.54 -3.02 7.75
C ILE A 67 -6.94 -2.95 9.22
N LYS A 68 -7.89 -3.80 9.62
CA LYS A 68 -8.44 -3.83 10.98
C LYS A 68 -8.32 -5.24 11.53
N GLY A 69 -8.00 -5.33 12.82
CA GLY A 69 -8.03 -6.59 13.55
C GLY A 69 -6.92 -6.67 14.58
N LYS A 70 -6.60 -7.90 14.97
CA LYS A 70 -5.52 -8.18 15.90
C LYS A 70 -4.54 -9.12 15.23
N THR A 71 -3.33 -8.64 14.94
CA THR A 71 -2.22 -9.47 14.45
C THR A 71 -0.96 -9.19 15.26
N THR A 72 -0.25 -10.24 15.63
CA THR A 72 1.04 -10.15 16.33
C THR A 72 2.21 -10.47 15.41
N SER A 73 1.92 -10.80 14.14
CA SER A 73 2.88 -11.08 13.09
C SER A 73 2.61 -10.20 11.87
N GLN A 74 3.60 -10.12 10.99
CA GLN A 74 3.52 -9.32 9.78
C GLN A 74 2.32 -9.77 8.94
N TYR A 75 1.50 -8.81 8.56
CA TYR A 75 0.41 -8.99 7.63
C TYR A 75 0.67 -8.15 6.39
N LEU A 76 0.71 -8.79 5.22
CA LEU A 76 0.84 -8.14 3.92
C LEU A 76 -0.45 -8.30 3.12
N ALA A 77 -0.89 -7.21 2.51
CA ALA A 77 -1.96 -7.17 1.55
C ALA A 77 -1.44 -6.61 0.22
N SER A 78 -2.20 -6.81 -0.86
CA SER A 78 -1.88 -6.21 -2.14
C SER A 78 -3.12 -5.74 -2.87
N VAL A 79 -3.01 -4.62 -3.57
CA VAL A 79 -4.06 -4.09 -4.44
C VAL A 79 -3.50 -3.83 -5.82
N VAL A 80 -4.33 -4.02 -6.85
CA VAL A 80 -3.97 -3.72 -8.23
C VAL A 80 -4.74 -2.48 -8.68
N VAL A 81 -4.02 -1.58 -9.35
CA VAL A 81 -4.55 -0.35 -9.96
C VAL A 81 -4.22 -0.37 -11.45
N GLY A 82 -5.22 -0.10 -12.29
CA GLY A 82 -5.07 0.06 -13.74
C GLY A 82 -5.40 1.49 -14.18
N ASN A 83 -5.74 1.68 -15.45
CA ASN A 83 -6.08 3.00 -16.02
C ASN A 83 -5.02 4.06 -15.68
N LEU A 84 -3.76 3.72 -15.90
CA LEU A 84 -2.63 4.53 -15.47
C LEU A 84 -2.49 5.79 -16.36
N PRO A 85 -2.15 6.95 -15.80
CA PRO A 85 -2.00 8.19 -16.57
C PRO A 85 -0.78 8.16 -17.52
N PRO A 86 -0.66 9.09 -18.48
CA PRO A 86 0.53 9.18 -19.34
C PRO A 86 1.84 9.20 -18.54
N ARG A 87 2.89 8.61 -19.11
CA ARG A 87 4.22 8.59 -18.47
C ARG A 87 4.96 9.92 -18.71
N PRO A 88 5.85 10.34 -17.80
CA PRO A 88 6.01 9.81 -16.45
C PRO A 88 4.87 10.27 -15.53
N PHE A 89 4.59 9.48 -14.49
CA PHE A 89 3.64 9.87 -13.45
C PHE A 89 4.13 9.44 -12.08
N ASN A 90 3.62 10.10 -11.04
CA ASN A 90 3.96 9.78 -9.66
C ASN A 90 2.88 8.93 -9.00
N ILE A 91 3.32 8.00 -8.19
CA ILE A 91 2.48 7.21 -7.28
C ILE A 91 2.92 7.51 -5.86
N ARG A 92 1.97 7.48 -4.92
CA ARG A 92 2.32 7.55 -3.50
C ARG A 92 1.43 6.67 -2.65
N MET A 93 1.97 6.25 -1.52
CA MET A 93 1.23 5.65 -0.43
C MET A 93 1.22 6.59 0.77
N ARG A 94 0.04 6.83 1.33
CA ARG A 94 -0.14 7.71 2.49
C ARG A 94 -0.88 6.98 3.60
N ARG A 95 -0.43 7.16 4.84
CA ARG A 95 -1.15 6.70 6.03
C ARG A 95 -2.09 7.80 6.53
N MET A 96 -3.31 7.43 6.91
CA MET A 96 -4.33 8.34 7.45
C MET A 96 -4.55 8.17 8.95
N THR A 97 -4.16 7.03 9.52
CA THR A 97 -4.15 6.82 10.97
C THR A 97 -2.92 7.47 11.58
N PRO A 98 -2.99 8.13 12.75
CA PRO A 98 -1.80 8.64 13.44
C PRO A 98 -0.76 7.55 13.69
N ASP A 99 0.52 7.91 13.63
CA ASP A 99 1.61 7.03 14.03
C ASP A 99 1.55 6.77 15.55
N SER A 100 2.00 5.60 15.99
CA SER A 100 2.05 5.33 17.42
C SER A 100 3.09 6.19 18.12
N THR A 101 2.71 6.75 19.27
CA THR A 101 3.62 7.48 20.16
C THR A 101 4.07 6.65 21.36
N THR A 102 3.60 5.40 21.50
CA THR A 102 3.89 4.53 22.64
C THR A 102 4.10 3.08 22.18
N ASP A 103 4.82 2.28 22.99
CA ASP A 103 4.98 0.85 22.72
C ASP A 103 3.69 0.04 22.93
N GLN A 104 2.70 0.64 23.59
CA GLN A 104 1.39 0.04 23.83
C GLN A 104 0.59 -0.13 22.54
N LEU A 105 0.73 0.80 21.58
CA LEU A 105 0.07 0.71 20.28
C LEU A 105 1.05 0.25 19.21
N GLN A 106 0.86 -0.98 18.74
CA GLN A 106 1.59 -1.52 17.62
C GLN A 106 0.72 -1.44 16.37
N ASN A 107 1.10 -0.56 15.46
CA ASN A 107 0.39 -0.36 14.19
C ASN A 107 1.32 0.10 13.05
N LYS A 108 2.62 -0.25 13.13
CA LYS A 108 3.63 0.20 12.16
C LYS A 108 3.31 -0.30 10.76
N THR A 109 3.17 0.63 9.81
CA THR A 109 2.80 0.37 8.42
C THR A 109 4.01 0.37 7.50
N LEU A 110 3.99 -0.53 6.51
CA LEU A 110 5.08 -0.74 5.57
C LEU A 110 4.54 -0.71 4.13
N TRP A 111 5.21 0.02 3.25
CA TRP A 111 5.12 -0.21 1.81
C TRP A 111 6.25 -1.17 1.41
N SER A 112 5.88 -2.42 1.15
CA SER A 112 6.84 -3.50 0.85
C SER A 112 7.43 -3.33 -0.53
N SER A 113 6.57 -3.17 -1.54
CA SER A 113 6.98 -3.06 -2.93
C SER A 113 5.84 -2.54 -3.81
N TYR A 114 6.19 -2.18 -5.05
CA TYR A 114 5.25 -2.16 -6.15
C TYR A 114 5.77 -3.04 -7.28
N THR A 115 4.86 -3.59 -8.08
CA THR A 115 5.19 -4.42 -9.24
C THR A 115 4.47 -3.88 -10.47
N GLU A 116 5.23 -3.71 -11.54
CA GLU A 116 4.70 -3.35 -12.86
C GLU A 116 4.18 -4.61 -13.55
N ILE A 117 2.93 -4.56 -14.00
CA ILE A 117 2.25 -5.69 -14.67
C ILE A 117 2.03 -5.30 -16.13
N ILE A 118 2.44 -6.19 -17.02
CA ILE A 118 2.23 -6.10 -18.47
C ILE A 118 1.33 -7.27 -18.87
N ASP A 119 0.23 -6.96 -19.55
CA ASP A 119 -0.75 -7.94 -20.00
C ASP A 119 -0.32 -8.49 -21.36
N VAL A 120 0.23 -9.71 -21.37
CA VAL A 120 0.53 -10.42 -22.63
C VAL A 120 -0.75 -11.09 -23.12
N LYS A 121 -1.26 -10.64 -24.27
CA LYS A 121 -2.27 -11.41 -25.01
C LYS A 121 -1.60 -12.58 -25.70
N GLN A 122 -1.60 -13.75 -25.07
CA GLN A 122 -1.32 -15.00 -25.77
C GLN A 122 -2.52 -15.34 -26.65
N CYS A 123 -2.47 -14.95 -27.92
CA CYS A 123 -3.23 -15.68 -28.93
C CYS A 123 -2.55 -17.04 -29.06
N TYR A 124 -3.27 -18.14 -28.87
CA TYR A 124 -2.86 -19.46 -29.35
C TYR A 124 -3.37 -19.59 -30.79
N PRO A 125 -2.55 -19.27 -31.82
CA PRO A 125 -2.86 -19.73 -33.17
C PRO A 125 -2.60 -21.24 -33.22
N ASN A 126 -3.59 -22.00 -33.67
CA ASN A 126 -3.58 -23.45 -33.95
C ASN A 126 -4.17 -24.37 -32.86
N THR A 127 -5.48 -24.25 -32.64
CA THR A 127 -6.30 -25.47 -32.61
C THR A 127 -6.83 -25.68 -34.03
N ALA A 128 -6.16 -26.55 -34.78
CA ALA A 128 -6.68 -27.15 -36.01
C ALA A 128 -6.79 -28.66 -35.77
#